data_AF-X1Q161-F1
#
_entry.id   AF-X1Q161-F1
#
_cell.length_a   1.000
_cell.length_b   1.000
_cell.length_c   1.000
_cell.angle_alpha   90.00
_cell.angle_beta   90.00
_cell.angle_gamma   90.00
#
_symmetry.space_group_name_H-M   'P 1'
#
loop_
_entity.id
_entity.type
_entity.pdbx_description
1 polymer ?
#
loop_
_entity_poly.entity_id
_entity_poly.type
_entity_poly.pdbx_seq_one_letter_code
_entity_poly.pdbx_strand_id
1 'polypeptide(L)'
;MPDDIDKVMLKQIAEIEQKDESQVLAELAGELIEEMIYTVEVYNRRSKKTVRKARLSWAGTKEVARNRGNIILSEPVVTDLDTTIRIMVKATDLTRNFTVFGGCQQPRKMKVNDVDRETGEVTGHHFEDDAYCFQKGLSKCQRNALTLCIPADYAAKCIHPHYCVPGGRGAGPLRWPP
;
A
#
# COMPACT_ATOMS: atom_id res chain seq x y z
N MET A 1 -21.22 -9.79 17.78
CA MET A 1 -20.19 -10.71 17.21
C MET A 1 -19.78 -10.37 15.77
N PRO A 2 -20.65 -9.87 14.86
CA PRO A 2 -20.21 -9.29 13.57
C PRO A 2 -19.31 -8.05 13.76
N ASP A 3 -19.66 -7.18 14.70
CA ASP A 3 -19.00 -5.89 14.94
C ASP A 3 -17.51 -6.00 15.29
N ASP A 4 -17.08 -7.07 15.96
CA ASP A 4 -15.66 -7.24 16.33
C ASP A 4 -14.81 -7.69 15.13
N ILE A 5 -15.38 -8.47 14.21
CA ILE A 5 -14.69 -8.90 12.98
C ILE A 5 -14.52 -7.71 12.05
N ASP A 6 -15.56 -6.88 11.90
CA ASP A 6 -15.50 -5.70 11.05
C ASP A 6 -14.52 -4.66 11.59
N LYS A 7 -14.48 -4.44 12.91
CA LYS A 7 -13.46 -3.58 13.55
C LYS A 7 -12.03 -4.07 13.30
N VAL A 8 -11.80 -5.37 13.42
CA VAL A 8 -10.47 -5.97 13.16
C VAL A 8 -10.08 -5.78 11.69
N MET A 9 -11.01 -5.98 10.75
CA MET A 9 -10.74 -5.78 9.33
C MET A 9 -10.47 -4.31 8.99
N LEU A 10 -11.25 -3.38 9.54
CA LEU A 10 -11.05 -1.94 9.34
C LEU A 10 -9.70 -1.47 9.89
N LYS A 11 -9.31 -1.97 11.07
CA LYS A 11 -7.99 -1.67 11.64
C LYS A 11 -6.86 -2.16 10.74
N GLN A 12 -6.98 -3.35 10.18
CA GLN A 12 -6.00 -3.92 9.24
C GLN A 12 -5.85 -3.09 7.97
N ILE A 13 -6.96 -2.59 7.42
CA ILE A 13 -6.95 -1.72 6.24
C ILE A 13 -6.23 -0.42 6.59
N ALA A 14 -6.54 0.20 7.74
CA ALA A 14 -5.91 1.43 8.18
C ALA A 14 -4.40 1.28 8.39
N GLU A 15 -3.94 0.17 8.99
CA GLU A 15 -2.50 -0.10 9.19
C GLU A 15 -1.74 -0.23 7.86
N ILE A 16 -2.34 -0.92 6.88
CA ILE A 16 -1.76 -1.05 5.53
C ILE A 16 -1.68 0.32 4.85
N GLU A 17 -2.75 1.10 4.93
CA GLU A 17 -2.81 2.43 4.33
C GLU A 17 -1.79 3.37 4.95
N GLN A 18 -1.64 3.36 6.28
CA GLN A 18 -0.65 4.18 6.97
C GLN A 18 0.79 3.82 6.56
N LYS A 19 1.11 2.53 6.43
CA LYS A 19 2.43 2.10 5.97
C LYS A 19 2.70 2.56 4.53
N ASP A 20 1.77 2.35 3.62
CA ASP A 20 1.96 2.77 2.23
C ASP A 20 2.03 4.29 2.10
N GLU A 21 1.21 5.05 2.85
CA GLU A 21 1.30 6.51 2.88
C GLU A 21 2.65 7.01 3.41
N SER A 22 3.21 6.36 4.44
CA SER A 22 4.54 6.71 4.95
C SER A 22 5.63 6.51 3.89
N GLN A 23 5.57 5.43 3.10
CA GLN A 23 6.48 5.21 1.99
C GLN A 23 6.30 6.25 0.88
N VAL A 24 5.07 6.62 0.55
CA VAL A 24 4.81 7.68 -0.44
C VAL A 24 5.42 9.00 0.02
N LEU A 25 5.26 9.36 1.29
CA LEU A 25 5.82 10.59 1.83
C LEU A 25 7.36 10.57 1.84
N ALA A 26 7.96 9.45 2.24
CA ALA A 26 9.41 9.26 2.20
C ALA A 26 9.96 9.37 0.76
N GLU A 27 9.29 8.77 -0.22
CA GLU A 27 9.67 8.92 -1.64
C GLU A 27 9.56 10.37 -2.13
N LEU A 28 8.50 11.09 -1.73
CA LEU A 28 8.33 12.50 -2.07
C LEU A 28 9.42 13.38 -1.41
N ALA A 29 9.92 12.98 -0.25
CA ALA A 29 11.06 13.60 0.42
C ALA A 29 12.42 13.22 -0.21
N GLY A 30 12.44 12.31 -1.20
CA GLY A 30 13.64 11.83 -1.87
C GLY A 30 14.38 10.72 -1.12
N GLU A 31 13.73 10.09 -0.14
CA GLU A 31 14.31 8.99 0.63
C GLU A 31 14.26 7.67 -0.15
N LEU A 32 15.26 6.81 0.12
CA LEU A 32 15.29 5.45 -0.41
C LEU A 32 14.40 4.54 0.43
N ILE A 33 13.40 3.91 -0.18
CA ILE A 33 12.54 2.95 0.50
C ILE A 33 13.19 1.57 0.47
N GLU A 34 13.57 1.07 1.65
CA GLU A 34 14.17 -0.27 1.78
C GLU A 34 13.13 -1.38 1.97
N GLU A 35 11.99 -1.07 2.60
CA GLU A 35 10.97 -2.06 2.94
C GLU A 35 10.04 -2.35 1.73
N MET A 36 10.40 -3.37 0.94
CA MET A 36 9.60 -3.81 -0.21
C MET A 36 8.47 -4.79 0.15
N ILE A 37 8.56 -5.45 1.30
CA ILE A 37 7.60 -6.46 1.77
C ILE A 37 7.38 -6.23 3.26
N TYR A 38 6.12 -6.19 3.67
CA TYR A 38 5.75 -6.15 5.08
C TYR A 38 4.88 -7.34 5.47
N THR A 39 4.83 -7.63 6.78
CA THR A 39 3.86 -8.55 7.37
C THR A 39 2.65 -7.77 7.87
N VAL A 40 1.46 -8.34 7.66
CA VAL A 40 0.21 -7.89 8.28
C VAL A 40 -0.52 -9.06 8.89
N GLU A 41 -1.13 -8.82 10.04
CA GLU A 41 -2.04 -9.77 10.65
C GLU A 41 -3.40 -9.65 9.94
N VAL A 42 -3.91 -10.77 9.42
CA VAL A 42 -5.16 -10.81 8.66
C VAL A 42 -6.08 -11.83 9.29
N TYR A 43 -7.35 -11.47 9.51
CA TYR A 43 -8.33 -12.43 9.99
C TYR A 43 -8.75 -13.39 8.87
N ASN A 44 -8.45 -14.67 9.03
CA ASN A 44 -8.86 -15.69 8.08
C ASN A 44 -10.24 -16.24 8.47
N ARG A 45 -11.27 -15.89 7.68
CA ARG A 45 -12.66 -16.33 7.90
C ARG A 45 -12.82 -17.86 7.88
N ARG A 46 -12.01 -18.59 7.09
CA ARG A 46 -12.11 -20.06 6.99
C ARG A 46 -11.56 -20.75 8.23
N SER A 47 -10.41 -20.31 8.73
CA SER A 47 -9.79 -20.88 9.93
C SER A 47 -10.24 -20.20 11.23
N LYS A 48 -11.03 -19.12 11.14
CA LYS A 48 -11.46 -18.25 12.26
C LYS A 48 -10.29 -17.78 13.13
N LYS A 49 -9.11 -17.60 12.54
CA LYS A 49 -7.86 -17.23 13.23
C LYS A 49 -7.19 -16.05 12.53
N THR A 50 -6.52 -15.22 13.33
CA THR A 50 -5.56 -14.23 12.82
C THR A 50 -4.33 -14.96 12.29
N VAL A 51 -3.95 -14.69 11.04
CA VAL A 51 -2.76 -15.24 10.40
C VAL A 51 -1.88 -14.11 9.91
N ARG A 52 -0.57 -14.26 10.04
CA ARG A 52 0.39 -13.32 9.44
C ARG A 52 0.48 -13.58 7.94
N LYS A 53 0.24 -12.55 7.14
CA LYS A 53 0.41 -12.57 5.69
C LYS A 53 1.41 -11.53 5.28
N ALA A 54 2.35 -11.98 4.47
CA ALA A 54 3.22 -11.13 3.70
C ALA A 54 2.44 -10.38 2.64
N ARG A 55 2.78 -9.11 2.41
CA ARG A 55 2.29 -8.33 1.28
C ARG A 55 3.42 -7.49 0.70
N LEU A 56 3.32 -7.23 -0.59
CA LEU A 56 4.13 -6.20 -1.23
C LEU A 56 3.72 -4.85 -0.66
N SER A 57 4.70 -4.03 -0.32
CA SER A 57 4.47 -2.63 0.01
C SER A 57 4.16 -1.82 -1.25
N TRP A 58 3.86 -0.54 -1.10
CA TRP A 58 3.83 0.39 -2.22
C TRP A 58 5.11 0.30 -3.07
N ALA A 59 6.28 0.44 -2.45
CA ALA A 59 7.56 0.36 -3.14
C ALA A 59 7.77 -1.03 -3.80
N GLY A 60 7.47 -2.11 -3.07
CA GLY A 60 7.59 -3.47 -3.60
C GLY A 60 6.64 -3.73 -4.78
N THR A 61 5.43 -3.19 -4.75
CA THR A 61 4.45 -3.32 -5.85
C THR A 61 4.98 -2.64 -7.12
N LYS A 62 5.58 -1.46 -7.00
CA LYS A 62 6.19 -0.77 -8.14
C LYS A 62 7.36 -1.54 -8.73
N GLU A 63 8.25 -2.06 -7.89
CA GLU A 63 9.40 -2.82 -8.36
C GLU A 63 8.99 -4.14 -9.04
N VAL A 64 8.01 -4.85 -8.49
CA VAL A 64 7.43 -6.04 -9.15
C VAL A 64 6.83 -5.69 -10.50
N ALA A 65 6.08 -4.59 -10.59
CA ALA A 65 5.50 -4.12 -11.85
C ALA A 65 6.58 -3.74 -12.86
N ARG A 66 7.64 -3.05 -12.43
CA ARG A 66 8.80 -2.67 -13.27
C ARG A 66 9.53 -3.88 -13.79
N ASN A 67 9.85 -4.85 -12.92
CA ASN A 67 10.55 -6.07 -13.30
C ASN A 67 9.76 -6.89 -14.32
N ARG A 68 8.43 -6.94 -14.17
CA ARG A 68 7.57 -7.61 -15.13
C ARG A 68 7.53 -6.91 -16.50
N GLY A 69 7.68 -5.59 -16.51
CA GLY A 69 7.62 -4.76 -17.70
C GLY A 69 6.24 -4.77 -18.37
N ASN A 70 6.13 -4.06 -19.50
CA ASN A 70 4.94 -4.06 -20.37
C ASN A 70 3.61 -3.72 -19.66
N ILE A 71 3.66 -2.95 -18.58
CA ILE A 71 2.48 -2.41 -17.90
C ILE A 71 2.45 -0.89 -18.16
N ILE A 72 1.38 -0.42 -18.77
CA ILE A 72 1.15 1.02 -18.98
C ILE A 72 0.07 1.51 -18.02
N LEU A 73 0.37 2.58 -17.29
CA LEU A 73 -0.62 3.35 -16.55
C LEU A 73 -1.08 4.52 -17.41
N SER A 74 -2.39 4.66 -17.60
CA SER A 74 -2.98 5.82 -18.27
C SER A 74 -3.01 7.04 -17.33
N GLU A 75 -3.24 8.21 -17.91
CA GLU A 75 -3.48 9.43 -17.14
C GLU A 75 -4.62 9.22 -16.12
N PRO A 76 -4.45 9.73 -14.88
CA PRO A 76 -5.45 9.56 -13.84
C PRO A 76 -6.70 10.41 -14.16
N VAL A 77 -7.87 9.81 -13.97
CA VAL A 77 -9.13 10.56 -13.93
C VAL A 77 -9.34 11.01 -12.49
N VAL A 78 -9.37 12.32 -12.28
CA VAL A 78 -9.54 12.95 -10.97
C VAL A 78 -10.92 13.58 -10.91
N THR A 79 -11.69 13.22 -9.89
CA THR A 79 -12.97 13.86 -9.58
C THR A 79 -12.83 14.54 -8.24
N ASP A 80 -12.94 15.86 -8.26
CA ASP A 80 -12.94 16.68 -7.06
C ASP A 80 -14.31 16.60 -6.37
N LEU A 81 -14.33 16.36 -5.07
CA LEU A 81 -15.51 16.36 -4.21
C LEU A 81 -15.23 17.25 -2.99
N ASP A 82 -16.29 17.69 -2.31
CA ASP A 82 -16.19 18.70 -1.23
C ASP A 82 -15.19 18.33 -0.13
N THR A 83 -15.15 17.05 0.27
CA THR A 83 -14.34 16.58 1.41
C THR A 83 -13.24 15.60 1.02
N THR A 84 -13.27 15.09 -0.21
CA THR A 84 -12.38 14.03 -0.69
C THR A 84 -12.04 14.26 -2.15
N ILE A 85 -10.94 13.69 -2.62
CA ILE A 85 -10.69 13.53 -4.04
C ILE A 85 -10.87 12.06 -4.41
N ARG A 86 -11.50 11.81 -5.55
CA ARG A 86 -11.58 10.47 -6.13
C ARG A 86 -10.62 10.39 -7.29
N ILE A 87 -9.76 9.37 -7.29
CA ILE A 87 -8.80 9.14 -8.36
C ILE A 87 -9.03 7.75 -8.92
N MET A 88 -8.98 7.64 -10.24
CA MET A 88 -9.00 6.37 -10.97
C MET A 88 -7.84 6.32 -11.95
N VAL A 89 -7.14 5.19 -11.98
CA VAL A 89 -6.03 4.92 -12.89
C VAL A 89 -6.30 3.62 -13.61
N LYS A 90 -6.23 3.66 -14.95
CA LYS A 90 -6.26 2.47 -15.79
C LYS A 90 -4.84 1.90 -15.90
N ALA A 91 -4.70 0.60 -15.65
CA ALA A 91 -3.48 -0.15 -15.91
C ALA A 91 -3.72 -1.19 -17.00
N THR A 92 -2.81 -1.28 -17.96
CA THR A 92 -2.89 -2.22 -19.09
C THR A 92 -1.63 -3.08 -19.12
N ASP A 93 -1.80 -4.39 -18.96
CA ASP A 93 -0.76 -5.40 -19.19
C ASP A 93 -0.74 -5.75 -20.68
N LEU A 94 0.25 -5.24 -21.41
CA LEU A 94 0.37 -5.44 -22.85
C LEU A 94 0.75 -6.88 -23.22
N THR A 95 1.46 -7.59 -22.34
CA THR A 95 1.87 -8.97 -22.59
C THR A 95 0.66 -9.92 -22.65
N ARG A 96 -0.36 -9.66 -21.83
CA ARG A 96 -1.58 -10.49 -21.76
C ARG A 96 -2.81 -9.80 -22.34
N ASN A 97 -2.63 -8.58 -22.87
CA ASN A 97 -3.69 -7.72 -23.36
C ASN A 97 -4.87 -7.60 -22.36
N PHE A 98 -4.54 -7.36 -21.10
CA PHE A 98 -5.51 -7.30 -20.00
C PHE A 98 -5.51 -5.91 -19.35
N THR A 99 -6.68 -5.39 -19.03
CA THR A 99 -6.85 -4.05 -18.46
C THR A 99 -7.59 -4.12 -17.13
N VAL A 100 -7.12 -3.35 -16.15
CA VAL A 100 -7.76 -3.17 -14.86
C VAL A 100 -7.82 -1.69 -14.49
N PHE A 101 -8.67 -1.37 -13.53
CA PHE A 101 -8.79 -0.04 -12.97
C PHE A 101 -8.46 -0.10 -11.48
N GLY A 102 -7.49 0.71 -11.06
CA GLY A 102 -7.32 1.07 -9.66
C GLY A 102 -8.16 2.30 -9.37
N GLY A 103 -8.82 2.32 -8.22
CA GLY A 103 -9.53 3.48 -7.73
C GLY A 103 -9.24 3.71 -6.26
N CYS A 104 -9.32 4.97 -5.84
CA CYS A 104 -9.31 5.33 -4.42
C CYS A 104 -10.11 6.60 -4.17
N GLN A 105 -10.44 6.80 -2.89
CA GLN A 105 -10.86 8.09 -2.35
C GLN A 105 -9.83 8.51 -1.32
N GLN A 106 -9.38 9.76 -1.40
CA GLN A 106 -8.46 10.36 -0.45
C GLN A 106 -9.13 11.55 0.23
N PRO A 107 -9.25 11.56 1.57
CA PRO A 107 -9.70 12.74 2.31
C PRO A 107 -8.80 13.93 2.06
N ARG A 108 -9.41 15.12 1.97
CA ARG A 108 -8.67 16.40 1.88
C ARG A 108 -7.96 16.77 3.18
N LYS A 109 -8.44 16.23 4.29
CA LYS A 109 -7.87 16.46 5.62
C LYS A 109 -7.11 15.23 6.09
N MET A 110 -5.95 15.46 6.70
CA MET A 110 -5.18 14.44 7.37
C MET A 110 -5.27 14.61 8.89
N LYS A 111 -5.17 13.48 9.59
CA LYS A 111 -5.05 13.46 11.04
C LYS A 111 -3.60 13.76 11.42
N VAL A 112 -3.38 14.84 12.15
CA VAL A 112 -2.10 15.23 12.73
C VAL A 112 -2.14 14.88 14.21
N ASN A 113 -1.16 14.10 14.67
CA ASN A 113 -1.03 13.79 16.09
C ASN A 113 -0.34 14.96 16.79
N ASP A 114 -0.98 15.48 17.83
CA ASP A 114 -0.39 16.51 18.68
C ASP A 114 0.61 15.83 19.61
N VAL A 115 1.86 16.28 19.54
CA VAL A 115 2.95 15.78 20.38
C VAL A 115 3.35 16.84 21.39
N ASP A 116 3.42 16.44 22.65
CA ASP A 116 4.05 17.25 23.69
C ASP A 116 5.52 17.45 23.32
N ARG A 117 5.97 18.71 23.30
CA ARG A 117 7.33 19.06 22.87
C ARG A 117 8.40 18.60 23.85
N GLU A 118 8.06 18.37 25.12
CA GLU A 118 9.00 17.98 26.16
C GLU A 118 9.10 16.47 26.30
N THR A 119 7.97 15.75 26.23
CA THR A 119 7.93 14.30 26.43
C THR A 119 7.92 13.52 25.11
N GLY A 120 7.56 14.16 24.00
CA GLY A 120 7.31 13.49 22.72
C GLY A 120 6.06 12.61 22.72
N GLU A 121 5.26 12.64 23.79
CA GLU A 121 4.05 11.83 23.90
C GLU A 121 2.91 12.44 23.09
N VAL A 122 2.09 11.58 22.48
CA VAL A 122 0.91 12.01 21.73
C VAL A 122 -0.18 12.42 22.74
N THR A 123 -0.44 13.72 22.84
CA THR A 123 -1.42 14.32 23.76
C THR A 123 -2.80 14.46 23.14
N GLY A 124 -2.88 14.46 21.81
CA GLY A 124 -4.12 14.66 21.09
C GLY A 124 -3.98 14.42 19.59
N HIS A 125 -5.01 14.83 18.87
CA HIS A 125 -4.95 14.92 17.42
C HIS A 125 -5.94 15.97 16.92
N HIS A 126 -5.60 16.58 15.81
CA HIS A 126 -6.48 17.47 15.06
C HIS A 126 -6.41 17.15 13.57
N PHE A 127 -7.29 17.78 12.79
CA PHE A 127 -7.39 17.58 11.35
C PHE A 127 -6.94 18.85 10.62
N GLU A 128 -5.95 18.71 9.75
CA GLU A 128 -5.43 19.78 8.91
C GLU A 128 -5.57 19.42 7.44
N ASP A 129 -5.50 20.43 6.56
CA ASP A 129 -5.51 20.20 5.12
C ASP A 129 -4.24 19.46 4.68
N ASP A 130 -4.41 18.36 3.97
CA ASP A 130 -3.32 17.51 3.50
C ASP A 130 -2.71 18.10 2.23
N ALA A 131 -1.57 18.77 2.37
CA ALA A 131 -0.82 19.34 1.25
C ALA A 131 -0.41 18.28 0.19
N TYR A 132 -0.36 17.00 0.58
CA TYR A 132 -0.02 15.88 -0.29
C TYR A 132 -1.23 15.01 -0.65
N CYS A 133 -2.45 15.51 -0.46
CA CYS A 133 -3.69 14.78 -0.71
C CYS A 133 -3.70 14.14 -2.11
N PHE A 134 -3.34 14.93 -3.14
CA PHE A 134 -3.28 14.43 -4.52
C PHE A 134 -2.24 13.34 -4.71
N GLN A 135 -1.02 13.53 -4.21
CA GLN A 135 0.10 12.60 -4.39
C GLN A 135 -0.13 11.29 -3.65
N LYS A 136 -0.69 11.34 -2.42
CA LYS A 136 -1.09 10.15 -1.65
C LYS A 136 -2.19 9.39 -2.38
N GLY A 137 -3.23 10.10 -2.81
CA GLY A 137 -4.34 9.50 -3.57
C GLY A 137 -3.87 8.87 -4.88
N LEU A 138 -3.04 9.57 -5.65
CA LEU A 138 -2.51 9.06 -6.92
C LEU A 138 -1.68 7.80 -6.70
N SER A 139 -0.75 7.82 -5.74
CA SER A 139 0.09 6.66 -5.41
C SER A 139 -0.74 5.46 -4.95
N LYS A 140 -1.74 5.67 -4.08
CA LYS A 140 -2.69 4.64 -3.63
C LYS A 140 -3.47 4.05 -4.80
N CYS A 141 -3.92 4.90 -5.72
CA CYS A 141 -4.65 4.50 -6.92
C CYS A 141 -3.78 3.67 -7.86
N GLN A 142 -2.54 4.10 -8.09
CA GLN A 142 -1.55 3.38 -8.89
C GLN A 142 -1.21 2.03 -8.26
N ARG A 143 -1.00 1.97 -6.95
CA ARG A 143 -0.79 0.72 -6.20
C ARG A 143 -1.92 -0.26 -6.47
N ASN A 144 -3.17 0.19 -6.29
CA ASN A 144 -4.35 -0.64 -6.50
C ASN A 144 -4.42 -1.18 -7.94
N ALA A 145 -4.14 -0.34 -8.94
CA ALA A 145 -4.14 -0.74 -10.34
C ALA A 145 -3.03 -1.78 -10.62
N LEU A 146 -1.81 -1.53 -10.14
CA LEU A 146 -0.67 -2.41 -10.31
C LEU A 146 -0.88 -3.76 -9.60
N THR A 147 -1.38 -3.77 -8.36
CA THR A 147 -1.68 -5.01 -7.64
C THR A 147 -2.67 -5.89 -8.40
N LEU A 148 -3.64 -5.31 -9.11
CA LEU A 148 -4.60 -6.06 -9.94
C LEU A 148 -3.99 -6.53 -11.26
N CYS A 149 -3.03 -5.80 -11.82
CA CYS A 149 -2.30 -6.20 -13.04
C CYS A 149 -1.26 -7.30 -12.77
N ILE A 150 -0.69 -7.35 -11.56
CA ILE A 150 0.29 -8.36 -11.18
C ILE A 150 -0.45 -9.66 -10.83
N PRO A 151 -0.17 -10.79 -11.51
CA PRO A 151 -0.73 -12.08 -11.14
C PRO A 151 -0.40 -12.46 -9.69
N ALA A 152 -1.39 -12.99 -8.97
CA ALA A 152 -1.23 -13.35 -7.57
C ALA A 152 -0.12 -14.39 -7.35
N ASP A 153 0.08 -15.33 -8.28
CA ASP A 153 1.14 -16.33 -8.20
C ASP A 153 2.54 -15.70 -8.37
N TYR A 154 2.67 -14.71 -9.25
CA TYR A 154 3.90 -13.97 -9.46
C TYR A 154 4.25 -13.13 -8.23
N ALA A 155 3.27 -12.40 -7.67
CA ALA A 155 3.44 -11.66 -6.43
C ALA A 155 3.87 -12.60 -5.27
N ALA A 156 3.25 -13.78 -5.16
CA ALA A 156 3.62 -14.78 -4.15
C ALA A 156 5.06 -15.29 -4.34
N LYS A 157 5.50 -15.52 -5.58
CA LYS A 157 6.90 -15.90 -5.90
C LYS A 157 7.90 -14.80 -5.53
N CYS A 158 7.55 -13.54 -5.69
CA CYS A 158 8.39 -12.42 -5.28
C CYS A 158 8.50 -12.32 -3.75
N ILE A 159 7.45 -12.70 -3.03
CA ILE A 159 7.39 -12.69 -1.57
C ILE A 159 8.12 -13.91 -0.96
N HIS A 160 7.99 -15.08 -1.57
CA HIS A 160 8.40 -16.37 -1.00
C HIS A 160 9.88 -16.44 -0.52
N PRO A 161 10.87 -15.92 -1.27
CA PRO A 161 12.27 -15.88 -0.82
C PRO A 161 12.48 -15.17 0.52
N HIS A 162 11.60 -14.22 0.88
CA HIS A 162 11.70 -13.45 2.13
C HIS A 162 11.24 -14.22 3.37
N TYR A 163 10.60 -15.37 3.20
CA TYR A 163 10.08 -16.19 4.31
C TYR A 163 10.78 -17.54 4.48
N CYS A 164 11.51 -18.02 3.46
CA CYS A 164 12.12 -19.34 3.48
C CYS A 164 13.60 -19.37 3.88
N VAL A 165 14.13 -18.32 4.52
CA VAL A 165 15.48 -18.36 5.12
C VAL A 165 15.34 -18.73 6.60
N PRO A 166 15.69 -19.97 7.02
CA PRO A 166 15.75 -20.30 8.43
C PRO A 166 16.97 -19.59 9.03
N GLY A 167 16.74 -18.68 9.97
CA GLY A 167 17.79 -17.99 10.71
C GLY A 167 18.20 -16.66 10.09
N GLY A 168 17.44 -15.61 10.42
CA GLY A 168 17.94 -14.35 10.99
C GLY A 168 19.21 -13.69 10.44
N ARG A 169 19.59 -13.91 9.17
CA ARG A 169 20.56 -13.07 8.47
C ARG A 169 19.76 -12.18 7.54
N GLY A 170 19.99 -10.87 7.70
CA GLY A 170 19.20 -9.79 7.10
C GLY A 170 18.85 -10.03 5.64
N ALA A 171 17.70 -9.50 5.26
CA ALA A 171 17.19 -9.52 3.89
C ALA A 171 18.33 -9.24 2.91
N GLY A 172 18.79 -10.28 2.21
CA GLY A 172 19.60 -10.08 1.02
C GLY A 172 18.80 -9.27 -0.01
N PRO A 173 19.46 -8.63 -0.99
CA PRO A 173 18.77 -7.85 -2.00
C PRO A 173 17.66 -8.69 -2.65
N LEU A 174 16.48 -8.10 -2.77
CA LEU A 174 15.31 -8.74 -3.38
C LEU A 174 15.72 -9.29 -4.76
N ARG A 175 15.65 -10.61 -4.92
CA ARG A 175 15.86 -11.25 -6.22
C ARG A 175 14.51 -11.49 -6.86
N TRP A 176 14.20 -10.70 -7.88
CA TRP A 176 12.99 -10.87 -8.65
C TRP A 176 13.07 -12.14 -9.50
N PRO A 177 11.99 -12.94 -9.58
CA PRO A 177 11.94 -14.04 -10.51
C PRO A 177 12.07 -13.52 -11.95
N PRO A 178 12.73 -14.28 -12.84
CA PRO A 178 12.83 -13.95 -14.26
C PRO A 178 11.44 -13.84 -14.93
#